data_AF-A0A352D3M7-F1
#
_entry.id   AF-A0A352D3M7-F1
#
_cell.length_a   1.000
_cell.length_b   1.000
_cell.length_c   1.000
_cell.angle_alpha   90.00
_cell.angle_beta   90.00
_cell.angle_gamma   90.00
#
_symmetry.space_group_name_H-M   'P 1'
#
loop_
_entity.id
_entity.type
_entity.pdbx_description
1 polymer ?
#
loop_
_entity_poly.entity_id
_entity_poly.type
_entity_poly.pdbx_seq_one_letter_code
_entity_poly.pdbx_strand_id
1 'polypeptide(L)'
;MHLTPYQKKQIRLVLILLIGIPATVFAVYKGIQYITMASSDPTPKDIVVSNLTTASVSISWFTEKSTESYIVPMLNGTEQSPIFDKRGEGNRFTHYVEMKNLEPDTKYSFVIMSDGEKYSGANGTGYEVTTAPVQADSPVANPIHGTIKNVTGDDVIIYAMLKSREAYPVSAVIPNQGNWIVDLSLLRKIEDKTLLKITDETEVLLVAKSGTTRGATLEGAYSSLFDSNGKLNQTMSLEIEEMDELISFFPDKARIGSTVVTPPKEPDVVEEEPQEEEEVTPPTDSGDGEIPTNTYTGPYSVKRDIPWTDLVSVDIVSGLESGAGTVLISNLTDVGFTVVWRSATKQEGYIKYGISKTNLDKEAWDVRDGLATKGTYFSHVVETDRLSPNTTYYFEIYSGSSKFDNNGQKYSTKTFATLSTTPPFETRSGTLINASDSNDWVIVFKIVDNDELGTQGSSGYITAIPDDNGNWILTVGDARSENGLTYFSFSDNDILQTFFLGAEIKKFDISLSQNDIELDALDASSTTNTNSVKLLSDYGIINLR
;
A
#
# COMPACT_ATOMS: atom_id res chain seq x y z
N MET A 1 -49.15 -36.60 55.83
CA MET A 1 -48.81 -35.54 56.81
C MET A 1 -49.07 -34.19 56.14
N HIS A 2 -50.18 -33.51 56.49
CA HIS A 2 -50.53 -32.23 55.86
C HIS A 2 -49.73 -31.10 56.50
N LEU A 3 -48.79 -30.53 55.75
CA LEU A 3 -48.06 -29.33 56.15
C LEU A 3 -49.04 -28.18 56.38
N THR A 4 -48.99 -27.56 57.56
CA THR A 4 -49.83 -26.41 57.87
C THR A 4 -49.48 -25.23 56.95
N PRO A 5 -50.40 -24.27 56.75
CA PRO A 5 -50.14 -23.09 55.91
C PRO A 5 -48.87 -22.33 56.34
N TYR A 6 -48.60 -22.30 57.66
CA TYR A 6 -47.40 -21.71 58.24
C TYR A 6 -46.12 -22.47 57.86
N GLN A 7 -46.14 -23.80 57.96
CA GLN A 7 -45.01 -24.65 57.56
C GLN A 7 -44.72 -24.54 56.05
N LYS A 8 -45.76 -24.45 55.21
CA LYS A 8 -45.60 -24.21 53.76
C LYS A 8 -45.00 -22.83 53.44
N LYS A 9 -45.22 -21.82 54.30
CA LYS A 9 -44.61 -20.49 54.14
C LYS A 9 -43.14 -20.52 54.55
N GLN A 10 -42.81 -21.20 55.64
CA GLN A 10 -41.41 -21.35 56.10
C GLN A 10 -40.58 -22.18 55.12
N ILE A 11 -41.10 -23.29 54.58
CA ILE A 11 -40.37 -24.11 53.60
C ILE A 11 -40.08 -23.33 52.31
N ARG A 12 -41.02 -22.49 51.84
CA ARG A 12 -40.78 -21.61 50.69
C ARG A 12 -39.68 -20.59 50.96
N LEU A 13 -39.64 -20.02 52.16
CA LEU A 13 -38.63 -19.06 52.57
C LEU A 13 -37.24 -19.72 52.65
N VAL A 14 -37.16 -20.93 53.20
CA VAL A 14 -35.92 -21.71 53.26
C VAL A 14 -35.43 -22.10 51.86
N LEU A 15 -36.31 -22.52 50.95
CA LEU A 15 -35.95 -22.85 49.57
C LEU A 15 -35.44 -21.63 48.79
N ILE A 16 -36.10 -20.48 48.94
CA ILE A 16 -35.64 -19.22 48.34
C ILE A 16 -34.25 -18.85 48.87
N LEU A 17 -34.00 -19.05 50.17
CA LEU A 17 -32.70 -18.73 50.75
C LEU A 17 -31.60 -19.70 50.30
N LEU A 18 -31.93 -21.00 50.20
CA LEU A 18 -31.00 -22.07 49.85
C LEU A 18 -30.60 -22.06 48.38
N ILE A 19 -31.46 -21.58 47.49
CA ILE A 19 -31.17 -21.42 46.05
C ILE A 19 -30.71 -20.00 45.73
N GLY A 20 -31.31 -18.99 46.39
CA GLY A 20 -31.07 -17.58 46.13
C GLY A 20 -29.66 -17.15 46.50
N ILE A 21 -29.12 -17.59 47.65
CA ILE A 21 -27.77 -17.21 48.06
C ILE A 21 -26.69 -17.76 47.11
N PRO A 22 -26.68 -19.06 46.74
CA PRO A 22 -25.73 -19.57 45.74
C PRO A 22 -25.91 -18.91 44.37
N ALA A 23 -27.15 -18.65 43.94
CA ALA A 23 -27.42 -18.01 42.65
C ALA A 23 -26.93 -16.56 42.61
N THR A 24 -27.08 -15.79 43.69
CA THR A 24 -26.55 -14.42 43.76
C THR A 24 -25.03 -14.41 43.84
N VAL A 25 -24.41 -15.32 44.59
CA VAL A 25 -22.94 -15.46 44.61
C VAL A 25 -22.40 -15.86 43.23
N PHE A 26 -23.07 -16.78 42.53
CA PHE A 26 -22.72 -17.18 41.16
C PHE A 26 -22.91 -16.02 40.17
N ALA A 27 -24.01 -15.26 40.28
CA ALA A 27 -24.28 -14.10 39.44
C ALA A 27 -23.29 -12.96 39.70
N VAL A 28 -22.88 -12.73 40.94
CA VAL A 28 -21.82 -11.76 41.29
C VAL A 28 -20.47 -12.22 40.76
N TYR A 29 -20.12 -13.50 40.92
CA TYR A 29 -18.88 -14.06 40.38
C TYR A 29 -18.81 -13.96 38.85
N LYS A 30 -19.91 -14.27 38.15
CA LYS A 30 -20.01 -14.12 36.69
C LYS A 30 -20.06 -12.65 36.26
N GLY A 31 -20.78 -11.80 36.99
CA GLY A 31 -20.84 -10.35 36.72
C GLY A 31 -19.49 -9.66 36.87
N ILE A 32 -18.68 -10.05 37.86
CA ILE A 32 -17.31 -9.55 38.02
C ILE A 32 -16.43 -10.01 36.84
N GLN A 33 -16.57 -11.24 36.34
CA GLN A 33 -15.84 -11.69 35.14
C GLN A 33 -16.22 -10.92 33.86
N TYR A 34 -17.44 -10.37 33.76
CA TYR A 34 -17.87 -9.54 32.63
C TYR A 34 -17.50 -8.05 32.77
N ILE A 35 -17.22 -7.57 33.99
CA ILE A 35 -16.86 -6.16 34.27
C ILE A 35 -15.34 -5.96 34.33
N THR A 36 -14.54 -7.02 34.43
CA THR A 36 -13.07 -6.95 34.33
C THR A 36 -12.57 -7.41 32.96
N MET A 37 -13.08 -6.81 31.89
CA MET A 37 -12.27 -6.68 30.67
C MET A 37 -11.68 -5.28 30.76
N ALA A 38 -10.39 -5.18 31.04
CA ALA A 38 -9.69 -3.91 30.88
C ALA A 38 -10.00 -3.41 29.45
N SER A 39 -10.56 -2.21 29.33
CA SER A 39 -10.64 -1.54 28.03
C SER A 39 -9.24 -1.56 27.44
N SER A 40 -9.09 -2.06 26.22
CA SER A 40 -7.81 -2.05 25.52
C SER A 40 -7.26 -0.62 25.46
N ASP A 41 -5.95 -0.48 25.61
CA ASP A 41 -5.25 0.79 25.81
C ASP A 41 -5.01 1.52 24.47
N PRO A 42 -5.60 2.71 24.23
CA PRO A 42 -5.34 3.50 23.04
C PRO A 42 -4.01 4.29 23.11
N THR A 43 -3.24 4.17 24.21
CA THR A 43 -1.97 4.87 24.37
C THR A 43 -1.01 4.53 23.24
N PRO A 44 -0.47 5.53 22.51
CA PRO A 44 0.61 5.35 21.57
C PRO A 44 1.85 4.76 22.26
N LYS A 45 2.23 3.55 21.84
CA LYS A 45 3.45 2.84 22.23
C LYS A 45 4.42 2.82 21.06
N ASP A 46 5.70 2.68 21.37
CA ASP A 46 6.75 2.47 20.38
C ASP A 46 6.75 3.52 19.25
N ILE A 47 6.73 4.80 19.63
CA ILE A 47 6.74 5.90 18.67
C ILE A 47 8.12 5.96 18.02
N VAL A 48 8.16 5.82 16.69
CA VAL A 48 9.38 5.76 15.88
C VAL A 48 9.39 6.85 14.82
N VAL A 49 10.53 7.52 14.71
CA VAL A 49 10.88 8.44 13.63
C VAL A 49 11.71 7.69 12.58
N SER A 50 11.26 7.77 11.33
CA SER A 50 11.89 7.14 10.18
C SER A 50 11.83 8.02 8.94
N ASN A 51 12.50 7.62 7.85
CA ASN A 51 12.51 8.34 6.57
C ASN A 51 12.85 9.83 6.71
N LEU A 52 13.85 10.14 7.54
CA LEU A 52 14.23 11.52 7.82
C LEU A 52 14.91 12.14 6.58
N THR A 53 14.28 13.15 5.99
CA THR A 53 14.86 13.92 4.88
C THR A 53 15.04 15.39 5.25
N THR A 54 15.43 16.21 4.27
CA THR A 54 15.49 17.67 4.43
C THR A 54 14.11 18.32 4.43
N ALA A 55 13.09 17.65 3.89
CA ALA A 55 11.76 18.23 3.67
C ALA A 55 10.61 17.33 4.12
N SER A 56 10.91 16.17 4.70
CA SER A 56 9.91 15.21 5.17
C SER A 56 10.42 14.33 6.31
N VAL A 57 9.48 13.75 7.04
CA VAL A 57 9.74 12.71 8.03
C VAL A 57 8.52 11.82 8.22
N SER A 58 8.74 10.53 8.48
CA SER A 58 7.69 9.58 8.84
C SER A 58 7.66 9.36 10.35
N ILE A 59 6.46 9.35 10.91
CA ILE A 59 6.22 9.07 12.33
C ILE A 59 5.27 7.89 12.40
N SER A 60 5.63 6.90 13.21
CA SER A 60 4.84 5.68 13.37
C SER A 60 4.71 5.30 14.84
N TRP A 61 3.60 4.67 15.21
CA TRP A 61 3.34 4.20 16.56
C TRP A 61 2.35 3.03 16.56
N PHE A 62 2.17 2.42 17.73
CA PHE A 62 1.40 1.20 17.90
C PHE A 62 0.46 1.33 19.09
N THR A 63 -0.75 0.78 18.99
CA THR A 63 -1.76 0.79 20.06
C THR A 63 -2.21 -0.64 20.36
N GLU A 64 -2.65 -0.91 21.60
CA GLU A 64 -3.23 -2.23 21.96
C GLU A 64 -4.71 -2.31 21.59
N LYS A 65 -5.32 -1.16 21.33
CA LYS A 65 -6.67 -1.01 20.79
C LYS A 65 -6.59 -0.61 19.31
N SER A 66 -7.32 -1.31 18.45
CA SER A 66 -7.58 -0.86 17.09
C SER A 66 -8.44 0.41 17.17
N THR A 67 -7.87 1.54 16.79
CA THR A 67 -8.48 2.88 16.91
C THR A 67 -8.07 3.75 15.73
N GLU A 68 -8.72 4.89 15.57
CA GLU A 68 -8.28 5.94 14.67
C GLU A 68 -7.26 6.82 15.41
N SER A 69 -6.13 7.11 14.75
CA SER A 69 -5.08 7.94 15.33
C SER A 69 -4.42 8.80 14.26
N TYR A 70 -4.05 10.02 14.63
CA TYR A 70 -3.42 11.00 13.75
C TYR A 70 -2.50 11.92 14.57
N ILE A 71 -1.66 12.70 13.88
CA ILE A 71 -0.84 13.72 14.55
C ILE A 71 -1.38 15.11 14.30
N VAL A 72 -1.17 16.00 15.26
CA VAL A 72 -1.44 17.43 15.13
C VAL A 72 -0.11 18.17 15.28
N PRO A 73 0.43 18.77 14.21
CA PRO A 73 1.62 19.60 14.30
C PRO A 73 1.36 20.85 15.14
N MET A 74 2.41 21.36 15.77
CA MET A 74 2.37 22.58 16.57
C MET A 74 3.41 23.57 16.05
N LEU A 75 2.96 24.78 15.74
CA LEU A 75 3.79 25.90 15.32
C LEU A 75 3.65 27.02 16.36
N ASN A 76 4.76 27.38 17.02
CA ASN A 76 4.77 28.40 18.09
C ASN A 76 3.72 28.17 19.21
N GLY A 77 3.41 26.91 19.51
CA GLY A 77 2.41 26.53 20.52
C GLY A 77 0.97 26.47 20.03
N THR A 78 0.70 26.74 18.75
CA THR A 78 -0.62 26.64 18.14
C THR A 78 -0.76 25.37 17.32
N GLU A 79 -1.84 24.62 17.55
CA GLU A 79 -2.20 23.44 16.76
C GLU A 79 -2.47 23.80 15.30
N GLN A 80 -1.96 22.97 14.40
CA GLN A 80 -2.16 23.08 12.97
C GLN A 80 -3.19 22.03 12.50
N SER A 81 -3.46 21.98 11.19
CA SER A 81 -4.32 20.95 10.63
C SER A 81 -3.80 19.53 10.95
N PRO A 82 -4.71 18.58 11.26
CA PRO A 82 -4.32 17.20 11.53
C PRO A 82 -3.70 16.55 10.29
N ILE A 83 -2.75 15.65 10.52
CA ILE A 83 -2.17 14.79 9.49
C ILE A 83 -2.53 13.35 9.85
N PHE A 84 -3.36 12.75 9.02
CA PHE A 84 -3.91 11.41 9.19
C PHE A 84 -2.94 10.32 8.75
N ASP A 85 -3.26 9.08 9.10
CA ASP A 85 -2.54 7.90 8.63
C ASP A 85 -2.46 7.88 7.09
N LYS A 86 -1.28 7.55 6.56
CA LYS A 86 -1.03 7.48 5.11
C LYS A 86 -1.95 6.48 4.40
N ARG A 87 -2.41 5.44 5.10
CA ARG A 87 -3.31 4.42 4.58
C ARG A 87 -4.78 4.87 4.54
N GLY A 88 -5.08 6.10 4.98
CA GLY A 88 -6.42 6.68 4.99
C GLY A 88 -7.22 6.33 6.24
N GLU A 89 -8.53 6.59 6.19
CA GLU A 89 -9.46 6.36 7.30
C GLU A 89 -9.53 4.88 7.69
N GLY A 90 -9.74 4.60 8.98
CA GLY A 90 -9.92 3.24 9.49
C GLY A 90 -9.21 2.98 10.81
N ASN A 91 -9.75 2.05 11.59
CA ASN A 91 -9.19 1.67 12.87
C ASN A 91 -8.04 0.67 12.68
N ARG A 92 -6.87 0.97 13.26
CA ARG A 92 -5.65 0.16 13.12
C ARG A 92 -4.92 0.01 14.46
N PHE A 93 -4.12 -1.04 14.58
CA PHE A 93 -3.18 -1.22 15.70
C PHE A 93 -1.83 -0.55 15.42
N THR A 94 -1.50 -0.35 14.15
CA THR A 94 -0.30 0.35 13.68
C THR A 94 -0.72 1.65 13.04
N HIS A 95 0.04 2.72 13.29
CA HIS A 95 -0.23 4.05 12.77
C HIS A 95 1.01 4.60 12.09
N TYR A 96 0.83 5.27 10.95
CA TYR A 96 1.91 5.73 10.10
C TYR A 96 1.55 7.04 9.41
N VAL A 97 2.25 8.11 9.75
CA VAL A 97 2.01 9.46 9.23
C VAL A 97 3.26 10.00 8.54
N GLU A 98 3.07 10.71 7.44
CA GLU A 98 4.14 11.42 6.73
C GLU A 98 3.95 12.93 6.86
N MET A 99 4.89 13.59 7.52
CA MET A 99 5.02 15.05 7.48
C MET A 99 5.82 15.42 6.23
N LYS A 100 5.22 16.16 5.30
CA LYS A 100 5.84 16.63 4.04
C LYS A 100 5.95 18.17 4.04
N ASN A 101 6.66 18.72 3.05
CA ASN A 101 6.82 20.17 2.83
C ASN A 101 7.44 20.89 4.04
N LEU A 102 8.43 20.27 4.66
CA LEU A 102 9.16 20.82 5.79
C LEU A 102 10.37 21.63 5.32
N GLU A 103 10.78 22.59 6.14
CA GLU A 103 12.01 23.35 5.94
C GLU A 103 13.22 22.52 6.40
N PRO A 104 14.36 22.57 5.69
CA PRO A 104 15.60 21.93 6.14
C PRO A 104 16.08 22.48 7.48
N ASP A 105 16.80 21.64 8.22
CA ASP A 105 17.41 21.96 9.53
C ASP A 105 16.44 22.67 10.53
N THR A 106 15.16 22.29 10.49
CA THR A 106 14.11 22.95 11.26
C THR A 106 13.48 21.98 12.25
N LYS A 107 13.32 22.45 13.49
CA LYS A 107 12.66 21.68 14.55
C LYS A 107 11.15 21.84 14.43
N TYR A 108 10.44 20.72 14.39
CA TYR A 108 8.99 20.63 14.41
C TYR A 108 8.52 19.96 15.70
N SER A 109 7.37 20.40 16.20
CA SER A 109 6.69 19.77 17.34
C SER A 109 5.32 19.25 16.94
N PHE A 110 4.87 18.16 17.55
CA PHE A 110 3.56 17.56 17.29
C PHE A 110 3.00 16.85 18.52
N VAL A 111 1.71 16.54 18.51
CA VAL A 111 1.02 15.70 19.48
C VAL A 111 0.31 14.57 18.74
N ILE A 112 0.09 13.45 19.41
CA ILE A 112 -0.67 12.31 18.85
C ILE A 112 -2.07 12.35 19.43
N MET A 113 -3.07 12.29 18.56
CA MET A 113 -4.46 12.07 18.92
C MET A 113 -4.78 10.60 18.69
N SER A 114 -5.23 9.88 19.72
CA SER A 114 -5.56 8.46 19.64
C SER A 114 -6.85 8.21 20.41
N ASP A 115 -7.87 7.67 19.74
CA ASP A 115 -9.19 7.41 20.35
C ASP A 115 -9.83 8.66 20.99
N GLY A 116 -9.56 9.84 20.43
CA GLY A 116 -10.01 11.14 20.96
C GLY A 116 -9.19 11.69 22.13
N GLU A 117 -8.21 10.95 22.62
CA GLU A 117 -7.29 11.38 23.69
C GLU A 117 -6.01 11.99 23.12
N LYS A 118 -5.44 12.96 23.85
CA LYS A 118 -4.24 13.70 23.45
C LYS A 118 -3.00 13.19 24.19
N TYR A 119 -1.96 12.87 23.43
CA TYR A 119 -0.68 12.37 23.92
C TYR A 119 0.46 13.28 23.49
N SER A 120 1.38 13.59 24.40
CA SER A 120 2.53 14.45 24.13
C SER A 120 3.83 13.91 24.73
N GLY A 121 4.95 14.53 24.36
CA GLY A 121 6.25 14.26 24.95
C GLY A 121 6.36 14.72 26.41
N ALA A 122 7.53 14.45 27.00
CA ALA A 122 7.81 14.70 28.41
C ALA A 122 7.45 16.12 28.87
N ASN A 123 6.93 16.25 30.09
CA ASN A 123 6.53 17.52 30.71
C ASN A 123 5.43 18.29 29.96
N GLY A 124 4.62 17.62 29.13
CA GLY A 124 3.51 18.25 28.40
C GLY A 124 3.94 19.05 27.17
N THR A 125 5.22 19.02 26.81
CA THR A 125 5.68 19.56 25.51
C THR A 125 5.39 18.54 24.41
N GLY A 126 5.11 19.01 23.19
CA GLY A 126 4.95 18.11 22.04
C GLY A 126 6.16 17.21 21.83
N TYR A 127 5.92 16.11 21.12
CA TYR A 127 6.99 15.35 20.51
C TYR A 127 7.77 16.25 19.54
N GLU A 128 9.09 16.12 19.53
CA GLU A 128 9.95 16.95 18.69
C GLU A 128 10.69 16.10 17.66
N VAL A 129 10.82 16.63 16.46
CA VAL A 129 11.64 16.08 15.38
C VAL A 129 12.37 17.22 14.68
N THR A 130 13.54 16.97 14.12
CA THR A 130 14.31 18.01 13.40
C THR A 130 14.75 17.47 12.06
N THR A 131 14.32 18.11 10.99
CA THR A 131 14.67 17.75 9.60
C THR A 131 16.17 17.78 9.37
N ALA A 132 16.63 17.10 8.32
CA ALA A 132 18.04 17.12 7.95
C ALA A 132 18.42 18.47 7.30
N PRO A 133 19.69 18.92 7.44
CA PRO A 133 20.19 20.07 6.70
C PRO A 133 20.38 19.72 5.22
N VAL A 134 20.36 20.74 4.35
CA VAL A 134 20.71 20.58 2.94
C VAL A 134 22.19 20.19 2.84
N GLN A 135 22.47 19.12 2.09
CA GLN A 135 23.82 18.59 1.86
C GLN A 135 24.08 18.56 0.34
N ALA A 136 25.36 18.65 -0.05
CA ALA A 136 25.76 18.65 -1.46
C ALA A 136 25.66 17.25 -2.11
N ASP A 137 25.62 16.20 -1.29
CA ASP A 137 25.50 14.83 -1.77
C ASP A 137 24.04 14.47 -2.00
N SER A 138 23.72 14.12 -3.25
CA SER A 138 22.45 13.50 -3.60
C SER A 138 22.58 11.98 -3.41
N PRO A 139 21.69 11.33 -2.64
CA PRO A 139 21.69 9.87 -2.54
C PRO A 139 21.38 9.24 -3.90
N VAL A 140 22.04 8.13 -4.21
CA VAL A 140 21.66 7.25 -5.32
C VAL A 140 20.66 6.26 -4.74
N ALA A 141 19.47 6.17 -5.33
CA ALA A 141 18.42 5.26 -4.89
C ALA A 141 18.96 3.84 -4.70
N ASN A 142 18.62 3.23 -3.57
CA ASN A 142 18.98 1.87 -3.23
C ASN A 142 17.73 1.19 -2.64
N PRO A 143 16.71 0.95 -3.48
CA PRO A 143 15.48 0.30 -3.06
C PRO A 143 15.77 -1.15 -2.71
N ILE A 144 15.24 -1.58 -1.57
CA ILE A 144 15.11 -2.99 -1.21
C ILE A 144 13.64 -3.36 -1.14
N HIS A 145 13.29 -4.57 -1.53
CA HIS A 145 11.90 -5.02 -1.58
C HIS A 145 11.76 -6.51 -1.30
N GLY A 146 10.57 -6.93 -0.90
CA GLY A 146 10.26 -8.33 -0.64
C GLY A 146 8.82 -8.54 -0.22
N THR A 147 8.53 -9.73 0.32
CA THR A 147 7.21 -10.11 0.79
C THR A 147 7.29 -10.63 2.23
N ILE A 148 6.28 -10.34 3.04
CA ILE A 148 6.10 -10.86 4.40
C ILE A 148 4.91 -11.81 4.42
N LYS A 149 5.04 -12.94 5.10
CA LYS A 149 3.96 -13.90 5.31
C LYS A 149 3.19 -13.62 6.60
N ASN A 150 1.97 -14.14 6.69
CA ASN A 150 1.06 -13.99 7.82
C ASN A 150 0.68 -12.52 8.12
N VAL A 151 0.69 -11.69 7.08
CA VAL A 151 0.16 -10.34 7.14
C VAL A 151 -1.37 -10.41 7.14
N THR A 152 -2.00 -9.70 8.07
CA THR A 152 -3.44 -9.54 8.16
C THR A 152 -3.79 -8.08 8.00
N GLY A 153 -4.48 -7.73 6.92
CA GLY A 153 -4.79 -6.33 6.62
C GLY A 153 -3.54 -5.51 6.28
N ASP A 154 -3.68 -4.19 6.33
CA ASP A 154 -2.63 -3.20 6.05
C ASP A 154 -1.89 -2.80 7.34
N ASP A 155 -1.99 -3.64 8.38
CA ASP A 155 -1.66 -3.32 9.77
C ASP A 155 -0.25 -3.80 10.15
N VAL A 156 0.68 -3.60 9.22
CA VAL A 156 2.10 -3.94 9.38
C VAL A 156 2.95 -2.81 8.84
N ILE A 157 4.00 -2.45 9.59
CA ILE A 157 5.02 -1.49 9.17
C ILE A 157 6.36 -2.22 9.15
N ILE A 158 7.09 -2.13 8.04
CA ILE A 158 8.46 -2.61 7.94
C ILE A 158 9.44 -1.45 8.11
N TYR A 159 10.54 -1.75 8.79
CA TYR A 159 11.67 -0.87 8.99
C TYR A 159 12.93 -1.58 8.51
N ALA A 160 13.78 -0.86 7.79
CA ALA A 160 15.15 -1.28 7.52
C ALA A 160 16.12 -0.30 8.19
N MET A 161 17.13 -0.84 8.86
CA MET A 161 18.10 -0.06 9.62
C MET A 161 19.46 -0.75 9.63
N LEU A 162 20.50 -0.03 10.03
CA LEU A 162 21.80 -0.65 10.29
C LEU A 162 21.76 -1.42 11.61
N LYS A 163 22.36 -2.61 11.63
CA LYS A 163 22.53 -3.40 12.87
C LYS A 163 23.35 -2.65 13.93
N SER A 164 24.22 -1.73 13.52
CA SER A 164 24.97 -0.82 14.40
C SER A 164 24.10 0.20 15.14
N ARG A 165 22.87 0.43 14.67
CA ARG A 165 21.91 1.41 15.22
C ARG A 165 22.42 2.86 15.23
N GLU A 166 23.37 3.18 14.36
CA GLU A 166 23.93 4.53 14.25
C GLU A 166 23.15 5.45 13.31
N ALA A 167 22.05 4.97 12.73
CA ALA A 167 21.26 5.65 11.70
C ALA A 167 19.77 5.66 12.04
N TYR A 168 19.06 6.71 11.62
CA TYR A 168 17.59 6.70 11.60
C TYR A 168 17.10 5.60 10.66
N PRO A 169 16.07 4.82 11.05
CA PRO A 169 15.51 3.78 10.19
C PRO A 169 14.81 4.39 8.98
N VAL A 170 14.71 3.60 7.93
CA VAL A 170 13.82 3.84 6.79
C VAL A 170 12.66 2.84 6.87
N SER A 171 11.48 3.21 6.41
CA SER A 171 10.27 2.42 6.65
C SER A 171 9.22 2.56 5.56
N ALA A 172 8.32 1.57 5.50
CA ALA A 172 7.12 1.62 4.68
C ALA A 172 5.96 0.90 5.36
N VAL A 173 4.74 1.34 5.06
CA VAL A 173 3.52 0.57 5.34
C VAL A 173 3.45 -0.63 4.40
N ILE A 174 2.88 -1.73 4.88
CA ILE A 174 2.73 -2.95 4.10
C ILE A 174 1.24 -3.14 3.77
N PRO A 175 0.85 -3.18 2.48
CA PRO A 175 -0.52 -3.51 2.08
C PRO A 175 -0.89 -4.96 2.44
N ASN A 176 -2.19 -5.28 2.35
CA ASN A 176 -2.77 -6.60 2.67
C ASN A 176 -2.05 -7.81 2.06
N GLN A 177 -1.32 -7.61 0.96
CA GLN A 177 -0.62 -8.64 0.20
C GLN A 177 0.78 -8.96 0.74
N GLY A 178 1.27 -8.19 1.72
CA GLY A 178 2.55 -8.42 2.38
C GLY A 178 3.78 -7.91 1.63
N ASN A 179 3.63 -7.33 0.44
CA ASN A 179 4.74 -6.80 -0.33
C ASN A 179 5.20 -5.44 0.20
N TRP A 180 6.50 -5.19 0.17
CA TRP A 180 7.06 -3.97 0.70
C TRP A 180 8.26 -3.53 -0.12
N ILE A 181 8.52 -2.22 -0.07
CA ILE A 181 9.70 -1.59 -0.65
C ILE A 181 10.14 -0.46 0.27
N VAL A 182 11.44 -0.35 0.51
CA VAL A 182 12.05 0.69 1.33
C VAL A 182 13.35 1.14 0.67
N ASP A 183 13.62 2.45 0.63
CA ASP A 183 14.85 2.97 0.05
C ASP A 183 15.94 3.17 1.11
N LEU A 184 16.99 2.34 1.07
CA LEU A 184 18.15 2.44 1.97
C LEU A 184 18.98 3.70 1.72
N SER A 185 18.82 4.36 0.56
CA SER A 185 19.52 5.60 0.25
C SER A 185 19.15 6.75 1.18
N LEU A 186 18.02 6.64 1.88
CA LEU A 186 17.52 7.61 2.84
C LEU A 186 18.07 7.43 4.26
N LEU A 187 18.91 6.41 4.50
CA LEU A 187 19.53 6.19 5.80
C LEU A 187 20.44 7.38 6.19
N ARG A 188 20.13 8.00 7.32
CA ARG A 188 20.91 9.13 7.86
C ARG A 188 21.50 8.79 9.21
N LYS A 189 22.78 9.11 9.40
CA LYS A 189 23.44 8.99 10.70
C LYS A 189 22.73 9.82 11.76
N ILE A 190 22.66 9.29 12.96
CA ILE A 190 22.06 9.97 14.12
C ILE A 190 22.92 11.15 14.58
N GLU A 191 24.24 11.04 14.48
CA GLU A 191 25.19 12.04 14.99
C GLU A 191 25.12 13.36 14.21
N ASP A 192 25.14 13.30 12.88
CA ASP A 192 25.31 14.47 12.01
C ASP A 192 24.29 14.55 10.85
N LYS A 193 23.34 13.60 10.78
CA LYS A 193 22.32 13.50 9.72
C LYS A 193 22.88 13.33 8.31
N THR A 194 24.16 12.96 8.18
CA THR A 194 24.76 12.63 6.88
C THR A 194 24.20 11.34 6.31
N LEU A 195 24.12 11.27 4.99
CA LEU A 195 23.69 10.08 4.27
C LEU A 195 24.71 8.95 4.41
N LEU A 196 24.20 7.74 4.52
CA LEU A 196 25.00 6.52 4.59
C LEU A 196 25.08 5.84 3.23
N LYS A 197 26.27 5.34 2.89
CA LYS A 197 26.47 4.48 1.73
C LYS A 197 26.42 3.03 2.19
N ILE A 198 25.57 2.25 1.52
CA ILE A 198 25.47 0.81 1.74
C ILE A 198 26.43 0.09 0.81
N THR A 199 27.10 -0.92 1.34
CA THR A 199 28.02 -1.81 0.64
C THR A 199 27.57 -3.25 0.86
N ASP A 200 28.10 -4.20 0.09
CA ASP A 200 27.77 -5.62 0.19
C ASP A 200 27.95 -6.17 1.62
N GLU A 201 28.95 -5.68 2.34
CA GLU A 201 29.30 -6.07 3.73
C GLU A 201 28.50 -5.31 4.80
N THR A 202 27.62 -4.38 4.42
CA THR A 202 26.87 -3.58 5.39
C THR A 202 25.81 -4.45 6.06
N GLU A 203 25.90 -4.58 7.39
CA GLU A 203 24.94 -5.33 8.20
C GLU A 203 23.61 -4.56 8.34
N VAL A 204 22.56 -5.10 7.72
CA VAL A 204 21.20 -4.57 7.72
C VAL A 204 20.33 -5.41 8.66
N LEU A 205 19.41 -4.74 9.34
CA LEU A 205 18.35 -5.33 10.15
C LEU A 205 17.00 -4.88 9.60
N LEU A 206 16.17 -5.84 9.23
CA LEU A 206 14.75 -5.65 8.94
C LEU A 206 13.94 -5.96 10.19
N VAL A 207 12.98 -5.09 10.49
CA VAL A 207 11.99 -5.28 11.55
C VAL A 207 10.62 -5.01 10.97
N ALA A 208 9.74 -6.00 10.96
CA ALA A 208 8.33 -5.82 10.66
C ALA A 208 7.54 -5.86 11.96
N LYS A 209 6.66 -4.88 12.20
CA LYS A 209 5.79 -4.85 13.39
C LYS A 209 4.32 -4.84 12.98
N SER A 210 3.53 -5.69 13.61
CA SER A 210 2.08 -5.76 13.50
C SER A 210 1.46 -5.61 14.89
N GLY A 211 1.22 -4.38 15.32
CA GLY A 211 0.85 -4.07 16.70
C GLY A 211 2.02 -4.11 17.68
N THR A 212 1.73 -4.26 18.97
CA THR A 212 2.71 -4.13 20.07
C THR A 212 3.46 -5.43 20.38
N THR A 213 2.87 -6.59 20.09
CA THR A 213 3.39 -7.92 20.48
C THR A 213 3.57 -8.89 19.31
N ARG A 214 3.44 -8.42 18.07
CA ARG A 214 3.67 -9.26 16.89
C ARG A 214 4.58 -8.59 15.89
N GLY A 215 5.38 -9.40 15.20
CA GLY A 215 6.29 -8.94 14.18
C GLY A 215 7.23 -10.01 13.68
N ALA A 216 8.26 -9.57 12.97
CA ALA A 216 9.32 -10.41 12.42
C ALA A 216 10.63 -9.61 12.39
N THR A 217 11.76 -10.32 12.44
CA THR A 217 13.07 -9.71 12.24
C THR A 217 13.91 -10.56 11.30
N LEU A 218 14.79 -9.91 10.54
CA LEU A 218 15.77 -10.57 9.69
C LEU A 218 17.02 -9.70 9.64
N GLU A 219 18.20 -10.29 9.84
CA GLU A 219 19.47 -9.56 9.83
C GLU A 219 20.55 -10.27 9.05
N GLY A 220 21.49 -9.49 8.52
CA GLY A 220 22.69 -9.97 7.85
C GLY A 220 23.33 -8.90 6.96
N ALA A 221 24.47 -9.25 6.36
CA ALA A 221 25.11 -8.43 5.34
C ALA A 221 24.17 -8.20 4.14
N TYR A 222 24.20 -7.00 3.57
CA TYR A 222 23.35 -6.58 2.45
C TYR A 222 23.34 -7.61 1.31
N SER A 223 24.51 -8.08 0.86
CA SER A 223 24.62 -9.03 -0.25
C SER A 223 24.16 -10.46 0.09
N SER A 224 23.95 -10.75 1.37
CA SER A 224 23.37 -12.03 1.81
C SER A 224 21.84 -11.96 1.82
N LEU A 225 21.29 -10.81 2.21
CA LEU A 225 19.85 -10.58 2.30
C LEU A 225 19.23 -10.28 0.93
N PHE A 226 19.91 -9.51 0.10
CA PHE A 226 19.37 -8.97 -1.14
C PHE A 226 20.20 -9.34 -2.36
N ASP A 227 19.53 -9.51 -3.50
CA ASP A 227 20.20 -9.63 -4.79
C ASP A 227 20.61 -8.25 -5.36
N SER A 228 21.19 -8.24 -6.56
CA SER A 228 21.66 -7.00 -7.21
C SER A 228 20.56 -5.97 -7.51
N ASN A 229 19.28 -6.38 -7.45
CA ASN A 229 18.12 -5.53 -7.68
C ASN A 229 17.45 -5.12 -6.35
N GLY A 230 18.08 -5.43 -5.21
CA GLY A 230 17.53 -5.17 -3.89
C GLY A 230 16.37 -6.10 -3.51
N LYS A 231 16.11 -7.17 -4.27
CA LYS A 231 15.06 -8.12 -3.92
C LYS A 231 15.53 -9.04 -2.80
N LEU A 232 14.70 -9.21 -1.78
CA LEU A 232 14.97 -10.13 -0.69
C LEU A 232 15.14 -11.55 -1.25
N ASN A 233 16.21 -12.21 -0.83
CA ASN A 233 16.55 -13.55 -1.25
C ASN A 233 15.38 -14.51 -0.98
N GLN A 234 14.95 -15.25 -2.01
CA GLN A 234 13.78 -16.14 -1.95
C GLN A 234 13.91 -17.28 -0.92
N THR A 235 15.13 -17.58 -0.47
CA THR A 235 15.39 -18.55 0.60
C THR A 235 15.13 -18.01 2.00
N MET A 236 14.99 -16.68 2.15
CA MET A 236 14.68 -16.01 3.39
C MET A 236 13.19 -15.67 3.44
N SER A 237 12.57 -15.81 4.60
CA SER A 237 11.21 -15.37 4.84
C SER A 237 11.12 -14.51 6.08
N LEU A 238 10.31 -13.45 5.99
CA LEU A 238 9.78 -12.72 7.14
C LEU A 238 8.37 -13.24 7.37
N GLU A 239 8.11 -13.80 8.55
CA GLU A 239 6.80 -14.34 8.93
C GLU A 239 6.36 -13.69 10.23
N ILE A 240 5.18 -13.07 10.24
CA ILE A 240 4.67 -12.38 11.43
C ILE A 240 4.28 -13.41 12.49
N GLU A 241 4.96 -13.35 13.64
CA GLU A 241 4.76 -14.20 14.80
C GLU A 241 4.58 -13.37 16.07
N GLU A 242 4.25 -13.99 17.21
CA GLU A 242 4.28 -13.32 18.51
C GLU A 242 5.73 -13.02 18.88
N MET A 243 6.04 -11.75 19.07
CA MET A 243 7.38 -11.28 19.35
C MET A 243 7.32 -9.99 20.18
N ASP A 244 7.71 -10.10 21.45
CA ASP A 244 7.80 -8.98 22.36
C ASP A 244 9.13 -8.22 22.18
N GLU A 245 9.20 -7.00 22.72
CA GLU A 245 10.41 -6.18 22.79
C GLU A 245 11.03 -5.79 21.42
N LEU A 246 10.25 -5.83 20.33
CA LEU A 246 10.71 -5.41 19.00
C LEU A 246 11.24 -3.97 18.97
N ILE A 247 10.75 -3.10 19.84
CA ILE A 247 11.22 -1.72 19.96
C ILE A 247 12.69 -1.63 20.43
N SER A 248 13.22 -2.67 21.08
CA SER A 248 14.60 -2.72 21.55
C SER A 248 15.63 -2.77 20.41
N PHE A 249 15.21 -3.15 19.19
CA PHE A 249 16.05 -3.16 18.00
C PHE A 249 16.32 -1.76 17.44
N PHE A 250 15.44 -0.80 17.72
CA PHE A 250 15.51 0.53 17.16
C PHE A 250 16.59 1.38 17.82
N PRO A 251 17.22 2.32 17.12
CA PRO A 251 18.08 3.31 17.75
C PRO A 251 17.34 4.14 18.80
N ASP A 252 17.98 4.46 19.94
CA ASP A 252 17.35 5.25 21.01
C ASP A 252 16.87 6.63 20.51
N LYS A 253 17.65 7.28 19.63
CA LYS A 253 17.32 8.60 19.07
C LYS A 253 16.23 8.59 18.00
N ALA A 254 15.89 7.42 17.49
CA ALA A 254 14.74 7.24 16.60
C ALA A 254 13.44 6.98 17.39
N ARG A 255 13.54 6.70 18.69
CA ARG A 255 12.40 6.41 19.57
C ARG A 255 11.97 7.65 20.33
N ILE A 256 10.66 7.87 20.46
CA ILE A 256 10.07 8.96 21.22
C ILE A 256 9.17 8.38 22.32
N GLY A 257 9.30 8.86 23.56
CA GLY A 257 8.53 8.36 24.70
C GLY A 257 7.24 9.16 24.94
N SER A 258 6.15 8.48 25.34
CA SER A 258 4.81 9.06 25.53
C SER A 258 4.51 9.47 26.99
N THR A 259 3.79 10.58 27.17
CA THR A 259 3.05 10.93 28.40
C THR A 259 1.64 11.40 28.05
N VAL A 260 0.66 10.99 28.86
CA VAL A 260 -0.75 11.41 28.68
C VAL A 260 -0.92 12.83 29.20
N VAL A 261 -1.45 13.73 28.37
CA VAL A 261 -1.85 15.07 28.80
C VAL A 261 -3.37 15.12 28.79
N THR A 262 -3.97 15.06 29.98
CA THR A 262 -5.40 15.36 30.12
C THR A 262 -5.66 16.80 29.71
N PRO A 263 -6.54 17.07 28.74
CA PRO A 263 -6.99 18.43 28.47
C PRO A 263 -7.52 19.07 29.76
N PRO A 264 -7.31 20.38 29.98
CA PRO A 264 -7.95 21.07 31.09
C PRO A 264 -9.45 20.80 31.02
N LYS A 265 -10.04 20.28 32.11
CA LYS A 265 -11.48 20.14 32.25
C LYS A 265 -12.08 21.51 31.95
N GLU A 266 -12.80 21.62 30.84
CA GLU A 266 -13.56 22.81 30.50
C GLU A 266 -14.46 23.12 31.71
N PRO A 267 -14.48 24.37 32.22
CA PRO A 267 -15.28 24.69 33.39
C PRO A 267 -16.73 24.32 33.10
N ASP A 268 -17.35 23.62 34.07
CA ASP A 268 -18.73 23.15 33.97
C ASP A 268 -19.61 24.31 33.47
N VAL A 269 -20.05 24.21 32.20
CA VAL A 269 -21.01 25.14 31.62
C VAL A 269 -22.28 24.94 32.43
N VAL A 270 -22.65 26.00 33.15
CA VAL A 270 -23.91 26.07 33.88
C VAL A 270 -25.02 25.88 32.85
N GLU A 271 -25.79 24.82 33.08
CA GLU A 271 -27.02 24.49 32.36
C GLU A 271 -27.98 25.70 32.49
N GLU A 272 -28.06 26.52 31.44
CA GLU A 272 -29.12 27.53 31.32
C GLU A 272 -30.39 26.85 30.78
N GLU A 273 -31.49 27.09 31.49
CA GLU A 273 -32.83 26.58 31.18
C GLU A 273 -33.25 26.94 29.74
N PRO A 274 -33.94 26.05 29.01
CA PRO A 274 -34.41 26.34 27.66
C PRO A 274 -35.54 27.37 27.69
N GLN A 275 -35.35 28.48 26.95
CA GLN A 275 -36.42 29.41 26.59
C GLN A 275 -37.29 28.83 25.47
N GLU A 276 -38.61 29.00 25.61
CA GLU A 276 -39.65 28.69 24.63
C GLU A 276 -39.41 29.44 23.31
N GLU A 277 -39.34 28.71 22.20
CA GLU A 277 -39.51 29.25 20.85
C GLU A 277 -40.84 28.77 20.26
N GLU A 278 -41.55 29.72 19.64
CA GLU A 278 -42.93 29.63 19.18
C GLU A 278 -43.15 28.63 18.04
N GLU A 279 -44.29 27.96 18.12
CA GLU A 279 -44.80 26.98 17.16
C GLU A 279 -45.34 27.68 15.89
N VAL A 280 -44.77 27.36 14.73
CA VAL A 280 -45.34 27.73 13.41
C VAL A 280 -45.74 26.47 12.66
N THR A 281 -47.00 26.47 12.24
CA THR A 281 -47.77 25.37 11.66
C THR A 281 -47.33 24.95 10.25
N PRO A 282 -47.38 23.64 9.92
CA PRO A 282 -47.45 23.18 8.54
C PRO A 282 -48.92 22.98 8.09
N PRO A 283 -49.25 23.22 6.80
CA PRO A 283 -50.59 22.97 6.29
C PRO A 283 -50.87 21.48 6.03
N THR A 284 -52.09 21.09 6.39
CA THR A 284 -52.82 19.86 6.04
C THR A 284 -53.18 19.80 4.54
N ASP A 285 -53.19 18.59 3.95
CA ASP A 285 -54.37 17.90 3.33
C ASP A 285 -53.87 16.61 2.61
N SER A 286 -54.16 15.40 3.09
CA SER A 286 -55.29 14.48 2.79
C SER A 286 -54.99 13.42 1.72
N GLY A 287 -55.37 12.16 2.02
CA GLY A 287 -55.41 11.07 1.03
C GLY A 287 -55.22 9.68 1.63
N ASP A 288 -56.31 9.07 2.09
CA ASP A 288 -56.44 7.66 2.47
C ASP A 288 -56.01 6.67 1.36
N GLY A 289 -55.52 5.49 1.75
CA GLY A 289 -55.38 4.34 0.85
C GLY A 289 -54.75 3.10 1.50
N GLU A 290 -55.56 2.06 1.68
CA GLU A 290 -55.26 0.77 2.33
C GLU A 290 -54.05 -0.01 1.77
N ILE A 291 -53.36 -0.76 2.64
CA ILE A 291 -52.35 -1.77 2.26
C ILE A 291 -53.03 -3.15 2.17
N PRO A 292 -53.03 -3.84 1.01
CA PRO A 292 -53.41 -5.25 0.96
C PRO A 292 -52.21 -6.16 1.27
N THR A 293 -52.37 -7.02 2.28
CA THR A 293 -51.51 -8.18 2.52
C THR A 293 -51.86 -9.29 1.53
N ASN A 294 -50.89 -9.79 0.76
CA ASN A 294 -51.09 -11.00 -0.03
C ASN A 294 -49.96 -12.01 0.22
N THR A 295 -50.25 -13.03 1.02
CA THR A 295 -49.44 -14.24 1.22
C THR A 295 -49.75 -15.25 0.13
N TYR A 296 -48.79 -15.53 -0.76
CA TYR A 296 -48.89 -16.61 -1.73
C TYR A 296 -48.34 -17.92 -1.14
N THR A 297 -49.13 -19.00 -1.25
CA THR A 297 -48.72 -20.37 -0.92
C THR A 297 -48.93 -21.25 -2.17
N GLY A 298 -47.83 -21.64 -2.81
CA GLY A 298 -47.82 -22.57 -3.94
C GLY A 298 -46.49 -23.33 -3.99
N PRO A 299 -46.46 -24.57 -4.50
CA PRO A 299 -45.28 -25.42 -4.45
C PRO A 299 -44.20 -24.92 -5.42
N TYR A 300 -43.00 -24.65 -4.90
CA TYR A 300 -41.83 -24.37 -5.73
C TYR A 300 -41.43 -25.63 -6.49
N SER A 301 -41.19 -25.51 -7.81
CA SER A 301 -40.42 -26.50 -8.56
C SER A 301 -39.18 -25.82 -9.14
N VAL A 302 -38.01 -26.34 -8.78
CA VAL A 302 -36.73 -25.89 -9.34
C VAL A 302 -36.59 -26.51 -10.72
N LYS A 303 -36.74 -25.71 -11.77
CA LYS A 303 -36.37 -26.10 -13.13
C LYS A 303 -34.89 -25.73 -13.34
N ARG A 304 -34.00 -26.72 -13.20
CA ARG A 304 -32.64 -26.66 -13.73
C ARG A 304 -32.71 -27.08 -15.19
N ASP A 305 -32.21 -26.24 -16.09
CA ASP A 305 -31.70 -26.64 -17.41
C ASP A 305 -30.85 -25.50 -17.99
N ILE A 306 -29.62 -25.38 -17.49
CA ILE A 306 -28.50 -24.95 -18.34
C ILE A 306 -27.42 -26.03 -18.13
N PRO A 307 -26.95 -26.70 -19.19
CA PRO A 307 -25.84 -27.63 -19.06
C PRO A 307 -24.61 -26.87 -18.55
N TRP A 308 -24.05 -27.33 -17.45
CA TRP A 308 -22.75 -26.86 -16.97
C TRP A 308 -21.70 -27.43 -17.92
N THR A 309 -21.09 -26.56 -18.73
CA THR A 309 -19.84 -26.89 -19.39
C THR A 309 -18.72 -26.60 -18.39
N ASP A 310 -17.87 -27.59 -18.15
CA ASP A 310 -16.67 -27.47 -17.35
C ASP A 310 -15.69 -26.54 -18.08
N LEU A 311 -15.50 -25.32 -17.57
CA LEU A 311 -14.47 -24.38 -18.05
C LEU A 311 -13.12 -24.78 -17.43
N VAL A 312 -12.64 -25.97 -17.78
CA VAL A 312 -11.26 -26.35 -17.46
C VAL A 312 -10.36 -25.52 -18.38
N SER A 313 -9.67 -24.54 -17.78
CA SER A 313 -8.46 -23.87 -18.29
C SER A 313 -8.43 -23.68 -19.81
N VAL A 314 -9.29 -22.81 -20.33
CA VAL A 314 -9.04 -22.24 -21.65
C VAL A 314 -7.99 -21.15 -21.42
N ASP A 315 -6.82 -21.24 -22.04
CA ASP A 315 -5.85 -20.14 -22.06
C ASP A 315 -6.54 -18.88 -22.65
N ILE A 316 -6.97 -17.96 -21.79
CA ILE A 316 -7.75 -16.76 -22.16
C ILE A 316 -6.85 -15.70 -22.84
N VAL A 317 -5.65 -16.07 -23.29
CA VAL A 317 -4.67 -15.16 -23.91
C VAL A 317 -4.76 -15.19 -25.45
N SER A 318 -5.96 -15.39 -26.00
CA SER A 318 -6.19 -15.24 -27.44
C SER A 318 -6.62 -13.79 -27.74
N GLY A 319 -5.67 -12.95 -28.14
CA GLY A 319 -5.96 -11.55 -28.51
C GLY A 319 -4.85 -10.55 -28.27
N LEU A 320 -3.83 -10.89 -27.47
CA LEU A 320 -2.69 -10.01 -27.24
C LEU A 320 -1.79 -9.94 -28.49
N GLU A 321 -1.45 -8.73 -28.89
CA GLU A 321 -0.48 -8.47 -29.93
C GLU A 321 0.91 -9.00 -29.53
N SER A 322 1.72 -9.35 -30.54
CA SER A 322 3.07 -9.83 -30.34
C SER A 322 3.98 -9.45 -31.51
N GLY A 323 5.28 -9.58 -31.30
CA GLY A 323 6.31 -9.25 -32.27
C GLY A 323 6.77 -7.79 -32.15
N ALA A 324 7.48 -7.33 -33.19
CA ALA A 324 8.16 -6.03 -33.19
C ALA A 324 7.24 -4.82 -32.97
N GLY A 325 5.93 -4.94 -33.22
CA GLY A 325 4.94 -3.89 -32.96
C GLY A 325 4.67 -3.63 -31.48
N THR A 326 5.00 -4.58 -30.61
CA THR A 326 4.82 -4.46 -29.15
C THR A 326 6.04 -3.89 -28.42
N VAL A 327 7.10 -3.56 -29.16
CA VAL A 327 8.34 -3.04 -28.58
C VAL A 327 8.09 -1.66 -28.01
N LEU A 328 8.32 -1.51 -26.72
CA LEU A 328 8.14 -0.27 -25.98
C LEU A 328 9.36 0.02 -25.10
N ILE A 329 9.72 1.30 -24.97
CA ILE A 329 10.72 1.76 -24.01
C ILE A 329 9.98 2.34 -22.81
N SER A 330 10.38 1.94 -21.61
CA SER A 330 9.85 2.40 -20.33
C SER A 330 10.97 2.64 -19.32
N ASN A 331 10.64 3.17 -18.14
CA ASN A 331 11.56 3.45 -17.03
C ASN A 331 12.83 4.20 -17.51
N LEU A 332 12.65 5.15 -18.43
CA LEU A 332 13.77 5.91 -18.99
C LEU A 332 14.27 6.93 -17.96
N THR A 333 15.53 6.81 -17.58
CA THR A 333 16.20 7.70 -16.62
C THR A 333 17.41 8.35 -17.26
N ASP A 334 18.22 9.06 -16.48
CA ASP A 334 19.53 9.55 -16.92
C ASP A 334 20.59 8.44 -16.97
N VAL A 335 20.39 7.32 -16.28
CA VAL A 335 21.38 6.23 -16.19
C VAL A 335 20.85 4.88 -16.66
N GLY A 336 19.65 4.81 -17.23
CA GLY A 336 19.06 3.53 -17.62
C GLY A 336 17.79 3.68 -18.45
N PHE A 337 17.35 2.56 -19.00
CA PHE A 337 16.04 2.39 -19.64
C PHE A 337 15.66 0.91 -19.68
N THR A 338 14.36 0.66 -19.75
CA THR A 338 13.78 -0.68 -19.89
C THR A 338 13.21 -0.86 -21.28
N VAL A 339 13.47 -2.00 -21.91
CA VAL A 339 12.85 -2.42 -23.17
C VAL A 339 11.89 -3.56 -22.86
N VAL A 340 10.62 -3.38 -23.23
CA VAL A 340 9.60 -4.42 -23.10
C VAL A 340 9.04 -4.81 -24.45
N TRP A 341 8.72 -6.09 -24.63
CA TRP A 341 8.02 -6.59 -25.82
C TRP A 341 7.33 -7.92 -25.53
N ARG A 342 6.42 -8.33 -26.41
CA ARG A 342 5.73 -9.62 -26.32
C ARG A 342 6.00 -10.51 -27.52
N SER A 343 6.23 -11.80 -27.31
CA SER A 343 6.36 -12.84 -28.33
C SER A 343 5.12 -13.70 -28.43
N ALA A 344 4.89 -14.31 -29.60
CA ALA A 344 3.72 -15.17 -29.84
C ALA A 344 3.81 -16.52 -29.12
N THR A 345 5.01 -16.92 -28.70
CA THR A 345 5.32 -18.17 -28.00
C THR A 345 6.33 -17.88 -26.89
N LYS A 346 6.33 -18.69 -25.82
CA LYS A 346 7.37 -18.60 -24.79
C LYS A 346 8.74 -18.87 -25.42
N GLN A 347 9.67 -17.94 -25.26
CA GLN A 347 11.01 -18.02 -25.82
C GLN A 347 11.97 -17.19 -24.98
N GLU A 348 13.28 -17.35 -25.21
CA GLU A 348 14.29 -16.49 -24.58
C GLU A 348 14.25 -15.08 -25.18
N GLY A 349 14.62 -14.08 -24.39
CA GLY A 349 14.69 -12.69 -24.81
C GLY A 349 15.88 -11.96 -24.23
N TYR A 350 16.54 -11.15 -25.05
CA TYR A 350 17.61 -10.25 -24.60
C TYR A 350 17.82 -9.14 -25.61
N ILE A 351 18.50 -8.07 -25.21
CA ILE A 351 18.90 -6.99 -26.12
C ILE A 351 20.42 -6.91 -26.24
N LYS A 352 20.89 -6.51 -27.41
CA LYS A 352 22.25 -5.96 -27.57
C LYS A 352 22.16 -4.47 -27.77
N TYR A 353 23.02 -3.73 -27.09
CA TYR A 353 22.97 -2.28 -27.11
C TYR A 353 24.36 -1.64 -27.05
N GLY A 354 24.44 -0.36 -27.40
CA GLY A 354 25.69 0.40 -27.39
C GLY A 354 25.49 1.84 -27.86
N ILE A 355 26.54 2.66 -27.76
CA ILE A 355 26.52 4.06 -28.22
C ILE A 355 26.76 4.20 -29.73
N SER A 356 27.08 3.09 -30.41
CA SER A 356 27.29 3.06 -31.85
C SER A 356 26.26 2.15 -32.51
N LYS A 357 25.54 2.68 -33.49
CA LYS A 357 24.58 1.94 -34.31
C LYS A 357 25.20 0.72 -35.03
N THR A 358 26.50 0.74 -35.30
CA THR A 358 27.22 -0.34 -35.99
C THR A 358 27.99 -1.27 -35.05
N ASN A 359 28.07 -0.94 -33.76
CA ASN A 359 28.78 -1.74 -32.76
C ASN A 359 27.99 -1.75 -31.44
N LEU A 360 27.19 -2.81 -31.26
CA LEU A 360 26.43 -3.08 -30.04
C LEU A 360 27.22 -4.08 -29.20
N ASP A 361 28.10 -3.56 -28.34
CA ASP A 361 29.10 -4.31 -27.59
C ASP A 361 28.62 -4.76 -26.20
N LYS A 362 27.44 -4.31 -25.77
CA LYS A 362 26.81 -4.71 -24.52
C LYS A 362 25.61 -5.62 -24.78
N GLU A 363 25.32 -6.47 -23.81
CA GLU A 363 24.17 -7.37 -23.80
C GLU A 363 23.45 -7.21 -22.45
N ALA A 364 22.12 -7.18 -22.46
CA ALA A 364 21.27 -7.20 -21.26
C ALA A 364 20.18 -8.26 -21.44
N TRP A 365 19.92 -9.02 -20.37
CA TRP A 365 19.01 -10.16 -20.36
C TRP A 365 17.69 -9.78 -19.71
N ASP A 366 16.70 -10.68 -19.79
CA ASP A 366 15.44 -10.45 -19.10
C ASP A 366 15.67 -10.34 -17.59
N VAL A 367 14.96 -9.44 -16.90
CA VAL A 367 15.14 -9.23 -15.45
C VAL A 367 14.81 -10.46 -14.61
N ARG A 368 14.08 -11.43 -15.17
CA ARG A 368 13.76 -12.70 -14.52
C ARG A 368 14.81 -13.79 -14.78
N ASP A 369 15.79 -13.52 -15.64
CA ASP A 369 16.87 -14.46 -15.96
C ASP A 369 17.88 -14.58 -14.81
N GLY A 370 18.47 -15.77 -14.68
CA GLY A 370 19.55 -16.02 -13.74
C GLY A 370 20.92 -15.65 -14.31
N LEU A 371 21.95 -15.61 -13.46
CA LEU A 371 23.33 -15.24 -13.83
C LEU A 371 23.94 -16.08 -14.97
N ALA A 372 23.43 -17.29 -15.23
CA ALA A 372 23.96 -18.19 -16.24
C ALA A 372 22.90 -18.84 -17.14
N THR A 373 21.61 -18.55 -16.92
CA THR A 373 20.50 -19.25 -17.58
C THR A 373 19.42 -18.27 -17.98
N LYS A 374 19.03 -18.31 -19.25
CA LYS A 374 17.90 -17.55 -19.79
C LYS A 374 16.61 -18.37 -19.68
N GLY A 375 15.58 -17.75 -19.13
CA GLY A 375 14.23 -18.31 -19.06
C GLY A 375 13.48 -18.13 -20.38
N THR A 376 12.26 -18.66 -20.44
CA THR A 376 11.38 -18.49 -21.60
C THR A 376 10.05 -17.88 -21.20
N TYR A 377 9.69 -16.76 -21.82
CA TYR A 377 8.53 -15.95 -21.48
C TYR A 377 7.77 -15.51 -22.73
N PHE A 378 6.48 -15.19 -22.60
CA PHE A 378 5.71 -14.49 -23.63
C PHE A 378 6.04 -12.99 -23.60
N SER A 379 5.97 -12.35 -22.45
CA SER A 379 6.37 -10.95 -22.27
C SER A 379 7.82 -10.91 -21.82
N HIS A 380 8.57 -9.91 -22.28
CA HIS A 380 9.98 -9.75 -21.99
C HIS A 380 10.21 -8.36 -21.41
N VAL A 381 11.07 -8.27 -20.40
CA VAL A 381 11.45 -7.03 -19.73
C VAL A 381 12.95 -7.03 -19.55
N VAL A 382 13.64 -6.17 -20.29
CA VAL A 382 15.10 -6.07 -20.24
C VAL A 382 15.48 -4.68 -19.74
N GLU A 383 16.14 -4.64 -18.60
CA GLU A 383 16.60 -3.41 -17.98
C GLU A 383 18.06 -3.13 -18.28
N THR A 384 18.37 -1.86 -18.48
CA THR A 384 19.74 -1.36 -18.58
C THR A 384 20.00 -0.39 -17.45
N ASP A 385 21.19 -0.50 -16.86
CA ASP A 385 21.63 0.35 -15.75
C ASP A 385 23.01 0.96 -16.04
N ARG A 386 23.44 1.90 -15.19
CA ARG A 386 24.78 2.50 -15.19
C ARG A 386 25.20 3.09 -16.54
N LEU A 387 24.23 3.60 -17.30
CA LEU A 387 24.46 4.29 -18.55
C LEU A 387 24.93 5.72 -18.31
N SER A 388 25.54 6.32 -19.33
CA SER A 388 25.95 7.72 -19.29
C SER A 388 24.73 8.62 -19.50
N PRO A 389 24.54 9.67 -18.68
CA PRO A 389 23.52 10.70 -18.90
C PRO A 389 23.62 11.38 -20.26
N ASN A 390 22.48 11.88 -20.73
CA ASN A 390 22.36 12.67 -21.96
C ASN A 390 22.98 12.00 -23.20
N THR A 391 22.94 10.66 -23.28
CA THR A 391 23.64 9.87 -24.28
C THR A 391 22.66 9.03 -25.09
N THR A 392 22.83 9.03 -26.42
CA THR A 392 22.02 8.19 -27.31
C THR A 392 22.56 6.76 -27.32
N TYR A 393 21.69 5.80 -27.00
CA TYR A 393 21.96 4.38 -27.11
C TYR A 393 21.14 3.79 -28.25
N TYR A 394 21.76 2.88 -28.99
CA TYR A 394 21.14 2.06 -30.02
C TYR A 394 21.00 0.63 -29.50
N PHE A 395 19.96 -0.07 -29.91
CA PHE A 395 19.76 -1.47 -29.54
C PHE A 395 19.05 -2.29 -30.63
N GLU A 396 19.23 -3.61 -30.55
CA GLU A 396 18.42 -4.60 -31.26
C GLU A 396 17.98 -5.70 -30.28
N ILE A 397 16.83 -6.28 -30.55
CA ILE A 397 16.18 -7.27 -29.70
C ILE A 397 16.35 -8.64 -30.33
N TYR A 398 16.74 -9.62 -29.52
CA TYR A 398 16.75 -11.03 -29.85
C TYR A 398 15.61 -11.70 -29.11
N SER A 399 14.67 -12.26 -29.86
CA SER A 399 13.44 -12.87 -29.35
C SER A 399 13.35 -14.28 -29.93
N GLY A 400 13.86 -15.26 -29.18
CA GLY A 400 14.11 -16.60 -29.69
C GLY A 400 15.01 -16.59 -30.93
N SER A 401 14.51 -17.13 -32.04
CA SER A 401 15.21 -17.10 -33.34
C SER A 401 15.00 -15.81 -34.14
N SER A 402 14.08 -14.95 -33.70
CA SER A 402 13.76 -13.69 -34.38
C SER A 402 14.67 -12.56 -33.88
N LYS A 403 14.97 -11.62 -34.77
CA LYS A 403 15.72 -10.41 -34.44
C LYS A 403 14.92 -9.18 -34.85
N PHE A 404 14.64 -8.29 -33.90
CA PHE A 404 14.02 -7.00 -34.18
C PHE A 404 15.10 -5.93 -34.15
N ASP A 405 15.43 -5.41 -35.33
CA ASP A 405 16.48 -4.40 -35.49
C ASP A 405 15.99 -3.15 -36.23
N ASN A 406 14.67 -2.91 -36.19
CA ASN A 406 14.01 -1.77 -36.80
C ASN A 406 14.39 -1.62 -38.30
N ASN A 407 14.25 -2.69 -39.08
CA ASN A 407 14.63 -2.74 -40.49
C ASN A 407 16.10 -2.34 -40.72
N GLY A 408 17.00 -2.82 -39.88
CA GLY A 408 18.43 -2.48 -39.88
C GLY A 408 18.77 -1.08 -39.36
N GLN A 409 17.79 -0.24 -39.00
CA GLN A 409 18.05 1.09 -38.46
C GLN A 409 18.42 1.09 -36.97
N LYS A 410 18.24 -0.05 -36.29
CA LYS A 410 18.29 -0.19 -34.83
C LYS A 410 17.21 0.65 -34.16
N TYR A 411 16.78 0.21 -32.98
CA TYR A 411 16.03 1.08 -32.09
C TYR A 411 17.01 2.04 -31.42
N SER A 412 16.52 3.18 -30.96
CA SER A 412 17.35 4.13 -30.22
C SER A 412 16.55 4.89 -29.18
N THR A 413 17.20 5.16 -28.06
CA THR A 413 16.70 6.06 -27.02
C THR A 413 17.82 6.96 -26.55
N LYS A 414 17.49 8.09 -25.92
CA LYS A 414 18.47 8.99 -25.33
C LYS A 414 18.19 9.08 -23.83
N THR A 415 19.17 8.69 -23.02
CA THR A 415 19.09 8.87 -21.57
C THR A 415 18.94 10.36 -21.24
N PHE A 416 18.22 10.66 -20.16
CA PHE A 416 17.99 12.03 -19.75
C PHE A 416 19.26 12.68 -19.19
N ALA A 417 19.23 14.00 -19.03
CA ALA A 417 20.24 14.70 -18.24
C ALA A 417 19.99 14.46 -16.75
N THR A 418 21.09 14.29 -16.00
CA THR A 418 21.03 14.28 -14.54
C THR A 418 20.51 15.62 -14.04
N LEU A 419 19.46 15.57 -13.21
CA LEU A 419 18.90 16.77 -12.58
C LEU A 419 19.62 17.05 -11.27
N SER A 420 19.58 18.32 -10.85
CA SER A 420 20.15 18.75 -9.57
C SER A 420 19.29 18.34 -8.37
N THR A 421 18.01 18.06 -8.59
CA THR A 421 17.08 17.55 -7.58
C THR A 421 17.03 16.04 -7.67
N THR A 422 16.87 15.36 -6.54
CA THR A 422 16.57 13.92 -6.53
C THR A 422 15.11 13.66 -6.89
N PRO A 423 14.80 12.49 -7.47
CA PRO A 423 13.41 12.08 -7.59
C PRO A 423 12.79 11.96 -6.18
N PRO A 424 11.52 12.35 -5.99
CA PRO A 424 10.77 11.86 -4.84
C PRO A 424 10.72 10.32 -4.90
N PHE A 425 10.78 9.65 -3.75
CA PHE A 425 10.51 8.22 -3.70
C PHE A 425 9.02 8.01 -3.44
N GLU A 426 8.28 7.70 -4.50
CA GLU A 426 6.88 7.34 -4.42
C GLU A 426 6.61 6.07 -5.21
N THR A 427 5.78 5.20 -4.66
CA THR A 427 5.41 3.93 -5.27
C THR A 427 3.89 3.76 -5.30
N ARG A 428 3.43 2.89 -6.18
CA ARG A 428 2.07 2.34 -6.22
C ARG A 428 2.16 0.82 -6.21
N SER A 429 1.12 0.17 -5.72
CA SER A 429 1.05 -1.29 -5.65
C SER A 429 -0.34 -1.76 -6.01
N GLY A 430 -0.43 -3.02 -6.41
CA GLY A 430 -1.71 -3.64 -6.73
C GLY A 430 -1.59 -5.13 -7.01
N THR A 431 -2.71 -5.72 -7.40
CA THR A 431 -2.84 -7.13 -7.79
C THR A 431 -3.23 -7.26 -9.25
N LEU A 432 -2.81 -8.37 -9.84
CA LEU A 432 -3.29 -8.91 -11.10
C LEU A 432 -4.02 -10.21 -10.80
N ILE A 433 -5.32 -10.24 -11.09
CA ILE A 433 -6.16 -11.42 -10.91
C ILE A 433 -6.42 -12.11 -12.25
N ASN A 434 -6.85 -13.37 -12.17
CA ASN A 434 -7.21 -14.22 -13.32
C ASN A 434 -6.09 -14.41 -14.37
N ALA A 435 -4.84 -14.17 -14.00
CA ALA A 435 -3.66 -14.54 -14.79
C ALA A 435 -3.24 -15.98 -14.47
N SER A 436 -3.12 -16.83 -15.49
CA SER A 436 -2.64 -18.21 -15.31
C SER A 436 -1.15 -18.29 -14.95
N ASP A 437 -0.36 -17.30 -15.38
CA ASP A 437 1.06 -17.13 -15.07
C ASP A 437 1.32 -15.61 -14.92
N SER A 438 1.10 -15.09 -13.72
CA SER A 438 1.17 -13.65 -13.42
C SER A 438 2.52 -13.02 -13.78
N ASN A 439 3.60 -13.77 -13.59
CA ASN A 439 4.96 -13.32 -13.85
C ASN A 439 5.25 -13.14 -15.35
N ASP A 440 4.41 -13.67 -16.24
CA ASP A 440 4.50 -13.49 -17.69
C ASP A 440 3.68 -12.28 -18.21
N TRP A 441 3.03 -11.54 -17.31
CA TRP A 441 2.37 -10.29 -17.62
C TRP A 441 3.29 -9.10 -17.37
N VAL A 442 3.18 -8.10 -18.23
CA VAL A 442 3.86 -6.81 -18.06
C VAL A 442 2.80 -5.74 -18.13
N ILE A 443 2.73 -4.94 -17.07
CA ILE A 443 1.77 -3.85 -16.94
C ILE A 443 2.51 -2.56 -17.22
N VAL A 444 2.00 -1.78 -18.18
CA VAL A 444 2.59 -0.52 -18.60
C VAL A 444 1.73 0.62 -18.08
N PHE A 445 2.36 1.60 -17.44
CA PHE A 445 1.69 2.75 -16.86
C PHE A 445 2.24 4.07 -17.42
N LYS A 446 1.46 5.12 -17.27
CA LYS A 446 1.80 6.51 -17.58
C LYS A 446 0.99 7.42 -16.66
N ILE A 447 1.63 8.41 -16.04
CA ILE A 447 0.95 9.43 -15.25
C ILE A 447 0.44 10.50 -16.20
N VAL A 448 -0.83 10.90 -16.04
CA VAL A 448 -1.51 11.90 -16.87
C VAL A 448 -2.11 12.96 -15.95
N ASP A 449 -1.70 14.21 -16.16
CA ASP A 449 -2.24 15.38 -15.48
C ASP A 449 -3.73 15.54 -15.82
N ASN A 450 -4.55 15.71 -14.79
CA ASN A 450 -6.00 15.83 -14.90
C ASN A 450 -6.56 17.07 -14.19
N ASP A 451 -5.78 17.78 -13.37
CA ASP A 451 -6.23 18.94 -12.61
C ASP A 451 -5.41 20.23 -12.85
N GLU A 452 -4.46 20.20 -13.79
CA GLU A 452 -3.56 21.30 -14.16
C GLU A 452 -2.59 21.71 -13.02
N LEU A 453 -2.44 20.88 -11.97
CA LEU A 453 -1.47 21.09 -10.91
C LEU A 453 -0.19 20.29 -11.18
N GLY A 454 0.95 20.86 -10.81
CA GLY A 454 2.24 20.19 -10.99
C GLY A 454 2.70 20.16 -12.45
N THR A 455 3.08 18.98 -12.95
CA THR A 455 3.63 18.82 -14.30
C THR A 455 2.53 18.57 -15.32
N GLN A 456 2.30 19.54 -16.20
CA GLN A 456 1.27 19.39 -17.24
C GLN A 456 1.59 18.28 -18.24
N GLY A 457 0.52 17.65 -18.75
CA GLY A 457 0.59 16.62 -19.78
C GLY A 457 0.77 15.24 -19.18
N SER A 458 1.90 14.58 -19.47
CA SER A 458 2.09 13.19 -19.03
C SER A 458 3.55 12.81 -18.81
N SER A 459 3.75 11.73 -18.06
CA SER A 459 5.06 11.14 -17.84
C SER A 459 5.53 10.31 -19.03
N GLY A 460 6.80 9.89 -19.03
CA GLY A 460 7.22 8.73 -19.80
C GLY A 460 6.53 7.45 -19.32
N TYR A 461 6.59 6.39 -20.13
CA TYR A 461 6.09 5.08 -19.72
C TYR A 461 6.95 4.49 -18.60
N ILE A 462 6.29 3.87 -17.63
CA ILE A 462 6.89 3.09 -16.56
C ILE A 462 6.24 1.71 -16.54
N THR A 463 6.94 0.68 -16.08
CA THR A 463 6.43 -0.70 -16.12
C THR A 463 6.62 -1.43 -14.81
N ALA A 464 5.73 -2.38 -14.54
CA ALA A 464 5.84 -3.34 -13.44
C ALA A 464 5.57 -4.76 -13.93
N ILE A 465 6.20 -5.72 -13.26
CA ILE A 465 5.99 -7.16 -13.44
C ILE A 465 5.33 -7.69 -12.17
N PRO A 466 4.16 -8.33 -12.26
CA PRO A 466 3.58 -9.04 -11.14
C PRO A 466 4.45 -10.21 -10.66
N ASP A 467 4.47 -10.45 -9.35
CA ASP A 467 5.04 -11.66 -8.77
C ASP A 467 4.18 -12.89 -9.08
N ASP A 468 4.62 -14.07 -8.61
CA ASP A 468 3.91 -15.34 -8.83
C ASP A 468 2.51 -15.38 -8.18
N ASN A 469 2.22 -14.48 -7.25
CA ASN A 469 0.92 -14.31 -6.61
C ASN A 469 0.06 -13.22 -7.30
N GLY A 470 0.57 -12.59 -8.36
CA GLY A 470 -0.11 -11.50 -9.05
C GLY A 470 0.14 -10.12 -8.46
N ASN A 471 0.91 -9.97 -7.39
CA ASN A 471 1.13 -8.66 -6.81
C ASN A 471 2.23 -7.89 -7.54
N TRP A 472 2.08 -6.58 -7.71
CA TRP A 472 3.07 -5.74 -8.36
C TRP A 472 3.32 -4.47 -7.56
N ILE A 473 4.53 -3.94 -7.70
CA ILE A 473 4.96 -2.64 -7.19
C ILE A 473 5.50 -1.84 -8.36
N LEU A 474 5.13 -0.56 -8.41
CA LEU A 474 5.54 0.40 -9.42
C LEU A 474 6.16 1.63 -8.73
N THR A 475 7.40 1.97 -9.06
CA THR A 475 7.98 3.26 -8.66
C THR A 475 7.47 4.34 -9.60
N VAL A 476 6.79 5.34 -9.05
CA VAL A 476 6.22 6.47 -9.80
C VAL A 476 6.97 7.78 -9.57
N GLY A 477 7.70 7.89 -8.46
CA GLY A 477 8.38 9.13 -8.08
C GLY A 477 9.61 9.48 -8.93
N ASP A 478 10.20 8.50 -9.63
CA ASP A 478 11.28 8.71 -10.59
C ASP A 478 10.80 8.96 -12.02
N ALA A 479 9.48 8.86 -12.26
CA ALA A 479 8.89 9.14 -13.56
C ALA A 479 9.26 10.56 -14.02
N ARG A 480 9.75 10.66 -15.24
CA ARG A 480 10.06 11.95 -15.88
C ARG A 480 8.87 12.43 -16.69
N SER A 481 8.76 13.75 -16.87
CA SER A 481 7.91 14.32 -17.91
C SER A 481 8.24 13.73 -19.28
N GLU A 482 7.29 13.71 -20.19
CA GLU A 482 7.46 13.10 -21.52
C GLU A 482 8.66 13.68 -22.30
N ASN A 483 9.05 14.93 -22.04
CA ASN A 483 10.24 15.56 -22.61
C ASN A 483 11.54 15.30 -21.82
N GLY A 484 11.46 14.69 -20.64
CA GLY A 484 12.60 14.32 -19.79
C GLY A 484 13.21 15.41 -18.94
N LEU A 485 12.72 16.66 -19.03
CA LEU A 485 13.38 17.83 -18.47
C LEU A 485 13.18 17.98 -16.96
N THR A 486 12.14 17.35 -16.40
CA THR A 486 11.77 17.42 -14.98
C THR A 486 11.28 16.06 -14.50
N TYR A 487 11.37 15.81 -13.19
CA TYR A 487 10.53 14.78 -12.58
C TYR A 487 9.06 15.16 -12.72
N PHE A 488 8.20 14.17 -12.91
CA PHE A 488 6.77 14.37 -13.02
C PHE A 488 6.21 14.63 -11.62
N SER A 489 5.82 15.87 -11.35
CA SER A 489 5.09 16.24 -10.15
C SER A 489 3.60 16.01 -10.39
N PHE A 490 2.96 15.20 -9.55
CA PHE A 490 1.55 14.82 -9.68
C PHE A 490 0.76 15.13 -8.40
N SER A 491 -0.57 15.18 -8.53
CA SER A 491 -1.54 15.31 -7.44
C SER A 491 -2.35 14.02 -7.24
N ASP A 492 -3.17 13.98 -6.19
CA ASP A 492 -4.10 12.88 -5.91
C ASP A 492 -5.27 12.77 -6.90
N ASN A 493 -5.51 13.82 -7.71
CA ASN A 493 -6.55 13.85 -8.75
C ASN A 493 -6.03 13.46 -10.13
N ASP A 494 -4.71 13.31 -10.27
CA ASP A 494 -4.09 12.87 -11.51
C ASP A 494 -4.34 11.39 -11.77
N ILE A 495 -4.18 11.00 -13.04
CA ILE A 495 -4.55 9.68 -13.52
C ILE A 495 -3.29 8.84 -13.71
N LEU A 496 -3.26 7.66 -13.09
CA LEU A 496 -2.37 6.57 -13.46
C LEU A 496 -3.02 5.75 -14.57
N GLN A 497 -2.75 6.12 -15.82
CA GLN A 497 -3.23 5.39 -16.98
C GLN A 497 -2.40 4.11 -17.17
N THR A 498 -3.05 2.98 -17.39
CA THR A 498 -2.40 1.67 -17.51
C THR A 498 -2.95 0.82 -18.65
N PHE A 499 -2.14 -0.12 -19.15
CA PHE A 499 -2.55 -1.16 -20.08
C PHE A 499 -1.63 -2.39 -19.96
N PHE A 500 -2.11 -3.55 -20.42
CA PHE A 500 -1.29 -4.75 -20.51
C PHE A 500 -0.46 -4.77 -21.78
N LEU A 501 0.81 -5.16 -21.70
CA LEU A 501 1.68 -5.28 -22.87
C LEU A 501 1.08 -6.23 -23.91
N GLY A 502 0.88 -5.74 -25.14
CA GLY A 502 0.16 -6.45 -26.20
C GLY A 502 -1.35 -6.15 -26.26
N ALA A 503 -1.88 -5.30 -25.38
CA ALA A 503 -3.26 -4.80 -25.40
C ALA A 503 -3.33 -3.27 -25.27
N GLU A 504 -2.44 -2.53 -25.94
CA GLU A 504 -2.33 -1.06 -25.80
C GLU A 504 -3.63 -0.30 -26.14
N ILE A 505 -4.51 -0.88 -26.95
CA ILE A 505 -5.84 -0.33 -27.26
C ILE A 505 -6.82 -0.35 -26.08
N LYS A 506 -6.53 -1.14 -25.03
CA LYS A 506 -7.34 -1.27 -23.81
C LYS A 506 -6.59 -0.62 -22.66
N LYS A 507 -6.94 0.63 -22.41
CA LYS A 507 -6.38 1.41 -21.31
C LYS A 507 -7.36 1.52 -20.16
N PHE A 508 -6.83 1.58 -18.96
CA PHE A 508 -7.56 1.78 -17.72
C PHE A 508 -7.02 3.03 -17.06
N ASP A 509 -7.91 3.89 -16.58
CA ASP A 509 -7.54 5.11 -15.89
C ASP A 509 -7.81 4.89 -14.39
N ILE A 510 -6.76 4.96 -13.58
CA ILE A 510 -6.82 4.78 -12.13
C ILE A 510 -6.49 6.10 -11.46
N SER A 511 -7.25 6.48 -10.42
CA SER A 511 -6.92 7.68 -9.63
C SER A 511 -5.61 7.48 -8.88
N LEU A 512 -4.70 8.48 -8.89
CA LEU A 512 -3.44 8.39 -8.16
C LEU A 512 -3.59 8.33 -6.64
N SER A 513 -4.76 8.72 -6.10
CA SER A 513 -5.14 8.56 -4.69
C SER A 513 -5.61 7.15 -4.32
N GLN A 514 -5.81 6.25 -5.29
CA GLN A 514 -6.26 4.90 -5.02
C GLN A 514 -5.09 4.02 -4.51
N ASN A 515 -5.27 3.43 -3.32
CA ASN A 515 -4.25 2.58 -2.70
C ASN A 515 -4.38 1.09 -3.08
N ASP A 516 -5.60 0.59 -3.26
CA ASP A 516 -5.88 -0.80 -3.64
C ASP A 516 -6.21 -0.89 -5.13
N ILE A 517 -5.19 -1.16 -5.95
CA ILE A 517 -5.35 -1.30 -7.40
C ILE A 517 -5.47 -2.79 -7.74
N GLU A 518 -6.62 -3.21 -8.24
CA GLU A 518 -6.82 -4.57 -8.76
C GLU A 518 -7.02 -4.50 -10.28
N LEU A 519 -6.26 -5.29 -11.01
CA LEU A 519 -6.32 -5.41 -12.47
C LEU A 519 -6.73 -6.83 -12.83
N ASP A 520 -7.65 -6.98 -13.78
CA ASP A 520 -8.09 -8.29 -14.26
C ASP A 520 -7.45 -8.63 -15.62
N ALA A 521 -6.68 -9.71 -15.67
CA ALA A 521 -6.07 -10.20 -16.91
C ALA A 521 -7.10 -10.51 -18.01
N LEU A 522 -8.35 -10.83 -17.64
CA LEU A 522 -9.43 -11.10 -18.57
C LEU A 522 -9.82 -9.86 -19.39
N ASP A 523 -9.65 -8.67 -18.82
CA ASP A 523 -9.97 -7.41 -19.49
C ASP A 523 -9.06 -7.13 -20.70
N ALA A 524 -7.88 -7.77 -20.73
CA ALA A 524 -6.94 -7.67 -21.84
C ALA A 524 -7.42 -8.38 -23.12
N SER A 525 -8.32 -9.37 -23.00
CA SER A 525 -8.72 -10.28 -24.08
C SER A 525 -10.09 -9.98 -24.70
N SER A 526 -10.85 -9.03 -24.15
CA SER A 526 -12.21 -8.77 -24.61
C SER A 526 -12.23 -7.87 -25.87
N THR A 527 -12.42 -8.49 -27.04
CA THR A 527 -13.12 -7.80 -28.12
C THR A 527 -14.48 -7.44 -27.58
N THR A 528 -14.73 -6.14 -27.37
CA THR A 528 -16.06 -5.61 -27.03
C THR A 528 -16.97 -5.78 -28.23
N ASN A 529 -17.45 -7.01 -28.46
CA ASN A 529 -18.77 -7.25 -28.98
C ASN A 529 -19.65 -7.53 -27.77
N THR A 530 -20.02 -6.47 -27.05
CA THR A 530 -21.27 -6.53 -26.30
C THR A 530 -22.39 -6.65 -27.35
N ASN A 531 -22.64 -7.87 -27.81
CA ASN A 531 -23.96 -8.22 -28.29
C ASN A 531 -24.82 -8.20 -27.03
N SER A 532 -25.27 -7.01 -26.64
CA SER A 532 -26.41 -6.91 -25.77
C SER A 532 -27.50 -7.74 -26.44
N VAL A 533 -27.96 -8.78 -25.74
CA VAL A 533 -29.18 -9.44 -26.14
C VAL A 533 -30.23 -8.35 -26.05
N LYS A 534 -30.70 -7.84 -27.20
CA LYS A 534 -31.86 -6.94 -27.22
C LYS A 534 -32.95 -7.61 -26.40
N LEU A 535 -33.51 -6.88 -25.43
CA LEU A 535 -34.73 -7.29 -24.76
C LEU A 535 -35.72 -7.72 -25.86
N LEU A 536 -36.11 -9.00 -25.84
CA LEU A 536 -37.25 -9.45 -26.62
C LEU A 536 -38.44 -8.62 -26.13
N SER A 537 -39.14 -7.96 -27.05
CA SER A 537 -40.26 -7.06 -26.79
C SER A 537 -41.48 -7.74 -26.13
N ASP A 538 -41.40 -9.05 -25.90
CA ASP A 538 -42.56 -9.92 -25.73
C ASP A 538 -42.59 -10.64 -24.38
N TYR A 539 -41.82 -10.21 -23.38
CA TYR A 539 -42.07 -10.59 -21.99
C TYR A 539 -42.90 -9.51 -21.30
N GLY A 540 -44.19 -9.51 -21.63
CA GLY A 540 -45.23 -8.84 -20.86
C GLY A 540 -45.55 -9.63 -19.59
N ILE A 541 -45.70 -8.91 -18.48
CA ILE A 541 -46.39 -9.36 -17.27
C ILE A 541 -47.76 -9.87 -17.71
N ILE A 542 -48.00 -11.18 -17.55
CA ILE A 542 -49.31 -11.75 -17.80
C ILE A 542 -50.21 -11.29 -16.65
N ASN A 543 -51.17 -10.45 -17.02
CA ASN A 543 -52.29 -9.96 -16.23
C ASN A 543 -52.94 -11.13 -15.43
N LEU A 544 -52.76 -11.14 -14.12
CA LEU A 544 -53.58 -11.95 -13.22
C LEU A 544 -54.66 -11.04 -12.63
N ARG A 545 -55.89 -11.23 -13.12
CA ARG A 545 -57.12 -10.80 -12.46
C ARG A 545 -57.42 -11.71 -11.28
#